data_AF-A0A8J6K6G9-F1
#
_entry.id   AF-A0A8J6K6G9-F1
#
_cell.length_a   1.000
_cell.length_b   1.000
_cell.length_c   1.000
_cell.angle_alpha   90.00
_cell.angle_beta   90.00
_cell.angle_gamma   90.00
#
_symmetry.space_group_name_H-M   'P 1'
#
loop_
_entity.id
_entity.type
_entity.pdbx_description
1 polymer ?
#
loop_
_entity_poly.entity_id
_entity_poly.type
_entity_poly.pdbx_seq_one_letter_code
_entity_poly.pdbx_strand_id
1 'polypeptide(L)'
;SLKGNGVNMSDSSPAATVDLPCMLCGRKDDCIEKYGEKKTYKEHSLTLHYYCLLLSSGIWQRGKDDEGIYGFLISDIKKELNRARKLKCYVCKGNGASIGCVAPRCKRGYHFPCGMEKQCIFQFMDIFSSYCWEHRPVQKLLTTQSNEHSSCTICLENVEQVPSYHVLRGPCCKTSWYHRDCLQHQALSAGLFFFRCTVCNDRDIFQKEMLRMGIHIPERDASWELEENAFQELLVRHQRCDVRKCLCRNGRDYNVPESKWEIVRCQCCGSSGTHIACSTVAQVNQAWECAECRTYSCSPVKRSRITSVKWSETLDNSGLDAEQPSPKCRRRSRKSFLLKHVQIQRPVSDILQDLKSQINKPRFTIEVQSKSLLNSSLRCFRRMCFSPCNTLQIKVIDERRLPDLSLVNYFKLLLDAIQNSNLFEGSESKTLSLNMNALNEDLYYEAGRMVAVALVHGGPAPSFFSRTLFYCLIYDSHHVQPILEDVADPLILQAIVKIQSCQRISQLKAITAHYLDYLQNTGTLPLVQTLSDKSILVKNILAYHVIHRVQQPLERFKEGLKTLGVLENIQKYPTAFWSVLCMKPEKLTAKALSDVFTITYHRSFRQAQQNNAIRHWEAYLGDTEG
;
A
#
# COMPACT_ATOMS: atom_id res chain seq x y z
N SER A 1 20.67 -51.05 -50.55
CA SER A 1 20.10 -50.86 -49.20
C SER A 1 19.52 -49.46 -49.12
N LEU A 2 18.22 -49.25 -48.89
CA LEU A 2 17.37 -49.60 -47.73
C LEU A 2 17.51 -48.64 -46.54
N LYS A 3 16.53 -47.71 -46.44
CA LYS A 3 16.05 -46.99 -45.23
C LYS A 3 17.05 -46.03 -44.54
N GLY A 4 16.63 -44.88 -44.02
CA GLY A 4 15.29 -44.26 -44.05
C GLY A 4 15.18 -43.03 -43.11
N ASN A 5 13.97 -42.44 -43.07
CA ASN A 5 13.50 -41.44 -42.11
C ASN A 5 14.19 -40.05 -42.10
N GLY A 6 13.68 -39.15 -42.93
CA GLY A 6 13.62 -37.71 -42.65
C GLY A 6 12.16 -37.25 -42.78
N VAL A 7 11.58 -36.64 -41.74
CA VAL A 7 10.18 -36.19 -41.75
C VAL A 7 10.12 -34.75 -42.24
N ASN A 8 9.35 -34.50 -43.30
CA ASN A 8 9.04 -33.14 -43.73
C ASN A 8 8.16 -32.46 -42.68
N MET A 9 8.72 -31.51 -41.93
CA MET A 9 7.92 -30.56 -41.17
C MET A 9 7.20 -29.64 -42.17
N SER A 10 5.87 -29.71 -42.18
CA SER A 10 5.03 -28.82 -42.99
C SER A 10 5.17 -27.38 -42.53
N ASP A 11 5.46 -26.46 -43.47
CA ASP A 11 5.50 -25.02 -43.22
C ASP A 11 4.16 -24.53 -42.66
N SER A 12 4.16 -24.11 -41.39
CA SER A 12 3.00 -23.58 -40.70
C SER A 12 3.21 -22.10 -40.40
N SER A 13 3.03 -21.27 -41.43
CA SER A 13 3.14 -19.82 -41.32
C SER A 13 2.22 -19.26 -40.20
N PRO A 14 2.69 -18.31 -39.37
CA PRO A 14 1.88 -17.79 -38.26
C PRO A 14 0.61 -17.11 -38.80
N ALA A 15 -0.55 -17.54 -38.29
CA ALA A 15 -1.84 -17.10 -38.78
C ALA A 15 -2.02 -15.58 -38.63
N ALA A 16 -2.18 -14.88 -39.75
CA ALA A 16 -2.24 -13.42 -39.79
C ALA A 16 -3.33 -12.86 -38.87
N THR A 17 -2.92 -12.04 -37.89
CA THR A 17 -3.85 -11.34 -37.00
C THR A 17 -4.63 -10.29 -37.79
N VAL A 18 -5.89 -10.58 -38.09
CA VAL A 18 -6.78 -9.64 -38.80
C VAL A 18 -6.92 -8.36 -37.98
N ASP A 19 -6.34 -7.28 -38.49
CA ASP A 19 -6.35 -5.97 -37.83
C ASP A 19 -7.73 -5.32 -37.92
N LEU A 20 -8.59 -5.68 -36.98
CA LEU A 20 -9.94 -5.15 -36.83
C LEU A 20 -9.93 -3.80 -36.10
N PRO A 21 -10.76 -2.82 -36.53
CA PRO A 21 -10.91 -1.57 -35.82
C PRO A 21 -11.66 -1.76 -34.50
N CYS A 22 -11.30 -0.95 -33.50
CA CYS A 22 -12.03 -0.85 -32.24
C CYS A 22 -13.46 -0.35 -32.48
N MET A 23 -14.46 -1.10 -32.01
CA MET A 23 -15.88 -0.86 -32.31
C MET A 23 -16.47 0.39 -31.64
N LEU A 24 -15.75 1.00 -30.68
CA LEU A 24 -16.13 2.27 -30.06
C LEU A 24 -15.56 3.48 -30.83
N CYS A 25 -14.26 3.48 -31.16
CA CYS A 25 -13.59 4.66 -31.75
C CYS A 25 -13.33 4.57 -33.27
N GLY A 26 -13.54 3.41 -33.89
CA GLY A 26 -13.32 3.16 -35.32
C GLY A 26 -11.85 3.03 -35.74
N ARG A 27 -10.87 3.16 -34.83
CA ARG A 27 -9.45 3.11 -35.16
C ARG A 27 -8.87 1.69 -35.08
N LYS A 28 -7.86 1.45 -35.91
CA LYS A 28 -7.06 0.22 -35.95
C LYS A 28 -5.83 0.30 -35.04
N ASP A 29 -5.26 1.49 -34.90
CA ASP A 29 -4.03 1.80 -34.17
C ASP A 29 -3.98 1.12 -32.79
N ASP A 30 -2.91 0.37 -32.49
CA ASP A 30 -2.74 -0.36 -31.24
C ASP A 30 -1.58 0.21 -30.42
N CYS A 31 -1.79 1.40 -29.87
CA CYS A 31 -0.83 2.08 -29.01
C CYS A 31 -1.30 1.97 -27.56
N ILE A 32 -0.78 0.98 -26.84
CA ILE A 32 -1.17 0.64 -25.46
C ILE A 32 -1.04 1.86 -24.52
N GLU A 33 0.00 2.68 -24.70
CA GLU A 33 0.24 3.88 -23.89
C GLU A 33 -0.84 4.95 -24.09
N LYS A 34 -1.28 5.13 -25.34
CA LYS A 34 -2.29 6.14 -25.71
C LYS A 34 -3.70 5.65 -25.47
N TYR A 35 -4.05 4.43 -25.89
CA TYR A 35 -5.43 3.93 -25.96
C TYR A 35 -5.74 2.77 -25.01
N GLY A 36 -4.72 2.22 -24.33
CA GLY A 36 -4.80 0.94 -23.63
C GLY A 36 -4.77 -0.24 -24.60
N GLU A 37 -4.64 -1.46 -24.09
CA GLU A 37 -4.62 -2.69 -24.89
C GLU A 37 -5.82 -2.77 -25.84
N LYS A 38 -5.58 -2.95 -27.16
CA LYS A 38 -6.60 -3.35 -28.12
C LYS A 38 -6.74 -4.87 -28.07
N LYS A 39 -7.91 -5.39 -27.73
CA LYS A 39 -8.15 -6.84 -27.63
C LYS A 39 -9.35 -7.28 -28.46
N THR A 40 -9.19 -8.40 -29.17
CA THR A 40 -10.21 -9.01 -30.03
C THR A 40 -10.73 -10.29 -29.40
N TYR A 41 -11.97 -10.25 -28.94
CA TYR A 41 -12.69 -11.34 -28.28
C TYR A 41 -13.49 -12.10 -29.33
N LYS A 42 -12.84 -13.11 -29.95
CA LYS A 42 -13.38 -13.88 -31.08
C LYS A 42 -14.77 -14.48 -30.78
N GLU A 43 -14.93 -15.06 -29.60
CA GLU A 43 -16.17 -15.68 -29.10
C GLU A 43 -17.38 -14.73 -29.01
N HIS A 44 -17.15 -13.42 -29.05
CA HIS A 44 -18.19 -12.41 -28.87
C HIS A 44 -18.32 -11.45 -30.05
N SER A 45 -17.42 -11.58 -31.04
CA SER A 45 -17.21 -10.67 -32.18
C SER A 45 -17.00 -9.21 -31.74
N LEU A 46 -16.16 -9.00 -30.73
CA LEU A 46 -15.83 -7.67 -30.19
C LEU A 46 -14.33 -7.36 -30.36
N THR A 47 -14.00 -6.18 -30.89
CA THR A 47 -12.65 -5.61 -30.83
C THR A 47 -12.73 -4.25 -30.15
N LEU A 48 -11.97 -4.05 -29.07
CA LEU A 48 -12.06 -2.87 -28.21
C LEU A 48 -10.69 -2.45 -27.68
N HIS A 49 -10.45 -1.14 -27.58
CA HIS A 49 -9.38 -0.56 -26.75
C HIS A 49 -9.83 -0.44 -25.30
N TYR A 50 -8.96 -0.76 -24.35
CA TYR A 50 -9.26 -0.68 -22.92
C TYR A 50 -9.75 0.70 -22.46
N TYR A 51 -9.06 1.81 -22.80
CA TYR A 51 -9.50 3.14 -22.34
C TYR A 51 -10.80 3.60 -23.04
N CYS A 52 -11.05 3.16 -24.28
CA CYS A 52 -12.33 3.44 -24.93
C CYS A 52 -13.50 2.80 -24.17
N LEU A 53 -13.33 1.55 -23.70
CA LEU A 53 -14.33 0.86 -22.90
C LEU A 53 -14.48 1.49 -21.50
N LEU A 54 -13.36 1.66 -20.78
CA LEU A 54 -13.31 2.13 -19.40
C LEU A 54 -13.96 3.51 -19.19
N LEU A 55 -13.79 4.43 -20.14
CA LEU A 55 -14.25 5.81 -20.02
C LEU A 55 -15.64 6.05 -20.67
N SER A 56 -16.29 5.01 -21.21
CA SER A 56 -17.58 5.12 -21.89
C SER A 56 -18.72 5.44 -20.93
N SER A 57 -19.38 6.59 -21.10
CA SER A 57 -20.26 7.18 -20.07
C SER A 57 -21.65 6.54 -19.91
N GLY A 58 -21.85 5.32 -20.42
CA GLY A 58 -23.11 4.57 -20.34
C GLY A 58 -22.96 3.12 -19.91
N ILE A 59 -21.76 2.71 -19.48
CA ILE A 59 -21.46 1.35 -19.03
C ILE A 59 -20.87 1.34 -17.61
N TRP A 60 -21.06 0.24 -16.89
CA TRP A 60 -20.60 0.04 -15.52
C TRP A 60 -19.99 -1.36 -15.39
N GLN A 61 -18.94 -1.52 -14.59
CA GLN A 61 -18.43 -2.84 -14.21
C GLN A 61 -19.43 -3.46 -13.23
N ARG A 62 -20.02 -4.60 -13.62
CA ARG A 62 -21.09 -5.29 -12.88
C ARG A 62 -20.93 -6.81 -12.82
N GLY A 63 -20.00 -7.36 -13.60
CA GLY A 63 -19.52 -8.73 -13.41
C GLY A 63 -18.36 -8.78 -12.40
N LYS A 64 -17.99 -9.98 -12.02
CA LYS A 64 -16.75 -10.27 -11.28
C LYS A 64 -15.49 -10.07 -12.14
N ASP A 65 -14.32 -10.15 -11.53
CA ASP A 65 -13.01 -10.00 -12.19
C ASP A 65 -12.81 -11.01 -13.36
N ASP A 66 -13.42 -12.19 -13.26
CA ASP A 66 -13.42 -13.28 -14.24
C ASP A 66 -14.60 -13.24 -15.23
N GLU A 67 -15.59 -12.35 -15.05
CA GLU A 67 -16.81 -12.30 -15.87
C GLU A 67 -16.77 -11.23 -16.97
N GLY A 68 -16.72 -11.68 -18.22
CA GLY A 68 -16.84 -10.83 -19.40
C GLY A 68 -15.51 -10.20 -19.81
N ILE A 69 -15.44 -8.87 -19.89
CA ILE A 69 -14.24 -8.13 -20.30
C ILE A 69 -13.92 -7.10 -19.22
N TYR A 70 -12.90 -7.35 -18.40
CA TYR A 70 -12.50 -6.47 -17.28
C TYR A 70 -13.70 -6.07 -16.38
N GLY A 71 -14.51 -7.05 -15.94
CA GLY A 71 -15.73 -6.83 -15.14
C GLY A 71 -16.92 -6.19 -15.89
N PHE A 72 -16.75 -5.82 -17.17
CA PHE A 72 -17.85 -5.37 -18.02
C PHE A 72 -18.54 -6.58 -18.68
N LEU A 73 -19.83 -6.77 -18.35
CA LEU A 73 -20.64 -7.84 -18.92
C LEU A 73 -20.84 -7.62 -20.43
N ILE A 74 -20.67 -8.67 -21.23
CA ILE A 74 -20.77 -8.64 -22.70
C ILE A 74 -22.11 -8.06 -23.20
N SER A 75 -23.19 -8.31 -22.46
CA SER A 75 -24.52 -7.77 -22.73
C SER A 75 -24.59 -6.25 -22.53
N ASP A 76 -23.89 -5.69 -21.53
CA ASP A 76 -23.82 -4.26 -21.28
C ASP A 76 -22.87 -3.56 -22.25
N ILE A 77 -21.76 -4.20 -22.65
CA ILE A 77 -20.89 -3.73 -23.74
C ILE A 77 -21.68 -3.61 -25.05
N LYS A 78 -22.50 -4.62 -25.38
CA LYS A 78 -23.37 -4.60 -26.57
C LYS A 78 -24.49 -3.55 -26.47
N LYS A 79 -24.99 -3.21 -25.27
CA LYS A 79 -25.89 -2.05 -25.07
C LYS A 79 -25.16 -0.72 -25.27
N GLU A 80 -23.96 -0.57 -24.72
CA GLU A 80 -23.17 0.66 -24.82
C GLU A 80 -22.75 0.96 -26.25
N LEU A 81 -22.29 -0.03 -27.01
CA LEU A 81 -22.05 0.10 -28.45
C LEU A 81 -23.31 0.58 -29.21
N ASN A 82 -24.49 0.05 -28.84
CA ASN A 82 -25.76 0.48 -29.42
C ASN A 82 -26.21 1.89 -29.00
N ARG A 83 -25.80 2.37 -27.82
CA ARG A 83 -25.99 3.77 -27.37
C ARG A 83 -25.03 4.69 -28.12
N ALA A 84 -23.73 4.40 -28.07
CA ALA A 84 -22.66 5.17 -28.71
C ALA A 84 -22.86 5.34 -30.22
N ARG A 85 -23.35 4.30 -30.91
CA ARG A 85 -23.71 4.35 -32.35
C ARG A 85 -24.75 5.43 -32.70
N LYS A 86 -25.55 5.90 -31.75
CA LYS A 86 -26.53 6.99 -31.93
C LYS A 86 -25.96 8.38 -31.61
N LEU A 87 -24.74 8.46 -31.05
CA LEU A 87 -24.10 9.69 -30.59
C LEU A 87 -23.00 10.14 -31.57
N LYS A 88 -23.08 11.40 -32.01
CA LYS A 88 -22.09 12.02 -32.90
C LYS A 88 -20.95 12.68 -32.11
N CYS A 89 -19.73 12.45 -32.57
CA CYS A 89 -18.53 13.04 -32.01
C CYS A 89 -18.46 14.53 -32.35
N TYR A 90 -18.32 15.40 -31.36
CA TYR A 90 -18.24 16.84 -31.60
C TYR A 90 -16.96 17.27 -32.35
N VAL A 91 -15.93 16.42 -32.39
CA VAL A 91 -14.68 16.62 -33.14
C VAL A 91 -14.85 16.16 -34.59
N CYS A 92 -14.83 14.84 -34.85
CA CYS A 92 -14.84 14.28 -36.21
C CYS A 92 -16.24 14.12 -36.86
N LYS A 93 -17.32 14.48 -36.17
CA LYS A 93 -18.74 14.38 -36.59
C LYS A 93 -19.29 12.96 -36.84
N GLY A 94 -18.44 11.93 -36.92
CA GLY A 94 -18.84 10.53 -37.02
C GLY A 94 -19.59 10.01 -35.79
N ASN A 95 -20.34 8.92 -35.98
CA ASN A 95 -21.07 8.21 -34.92
C ASN A 95 -20.12 7.38 -34.02
N GLY A 96 -20.58 6.94 -32.84
CA GLY A 96 -19.79 6.12 -31.91
C GLY A 96 -19.27 6.87 -30.67
N ALA A 97 -19.71 8.10 -30.44
CA ALA A 97 -19.19 8.96 -29.38
C ALA A 97 -19.70 8.56 -27.98
N SER A 98 -19.08 7.53 -27.38
CA SER A 98 -19.47 6.99 -26.08
C SER A 98 -19.15 7.90 -24.89
N ILE A 99 -18.08 8.71 -24.98
CA ILE A 99 -17.61 9.53 -23.85
C ILE A 99 -18.26 10.91 -23.89
N GLY A 100 -18.94 11.28 -22.81
CA GLY A 100 -19.53 12.60 -22.60
C GLY A 100 -18.67 13.52 -21.74
N CYS A 101 -18.82 14.83 -21.90
CA CYS A 101 -18.30 15.81 -20.95
C CYS A 101 -19.16 15.84 -19.68
N VAL A 102 -18.56 15.68 -18.50
CA VAL A 102 -19.24 15.67 -17.18
C VAL A 102 -19.72 17.06 -16.74
N ALA A 103 -19.27 18.13 -17.39
CA ALA A 103 -19.60 19.50 -17.01
C ALA A 103 -21.12 19.79 -17.17
N PRO A 104 -21.78 20.39 -16.15
CA PRO A 104 -23.23 20.64 -16.19
C PRO A 104 -23.69 21.36 -17.46
N ARG A 105 -24.79 20.88 -18.05
CA ARG A 105 -25.40 21.36 -19.32
C ARG A 105 -24.53 21.16 -20.57
N CYS A 106 -23.31 20.62 -20.48
CA CYS A 106 -22.49 20.31 -21.65
C CYS A 106 -23.02 19.07 -22.38
N LYS A 107 -23.32 19.19 -23.68
CA LYS A 107 -23.79 18.08 -24.52
C LYS A 107 -22.69 17.47 -25.41
N ARG A 108 -21.43 17.85 -25.20
CA ARG A 108 -20.29 17.43 -26.04
C ARG A 108 -19.90 15.99 -25.75
N GLY A 109 -20.25 15.09 -26.67
CA GLY A 109 -19.73 13.72 -26.75
C GLY A 109 -18.59 13.59 -27.75
N TYR A 110 -17.67 12.65 -27.50
CA TYR A 110 -16.52 12.36 -28.39
C TYR A 110 -16.05 10.91 -28.27
N HIS A 111 -15.34 10.42 -29.29
CA HIS A 111 -14.51 9.22 -29.18
C HIS A 111 -13.27 9.53 -28.34
N PHE A 112 -12.73 8.53 -27.64
CA PHE A 112 -11.52 8.72 -26.83
C PHE A 112 -10.31 9.30 -27.61
N PRO A 113 -9.87 8.75 -28.77
CA PRO A 113 -8.74 9.31 -29.52
C PRO A 113 -8.99 10.75 -30.02
N CYS A 114 -10.18 11.02 -30.55
CA CYS A 114 -10.58 12.35 -31.01
C CYS A 114 -10.64 13.36 -29.86
N GLY A 115 -10.93 12.91 -28.63
CA GLY A 115 -10.83 13.73 -27.44
C GLY A 115 -9.38 14.04 -27.07
N MET A 116 -8.46 13.07 -27.13
CA MET A 116 -7.02 13.32 -26.92
C MET A 116 -6.46 14.34 -27.92
N GLU A 117 -6.76 14.16 -29.21
CA GLU A 117 -6.36 15.09 -30.29
C GLU A 117 -6.91 16.50 -30.08
N LYS A 118 -8.13 16.61 -29.54
CA LYS A 118 -8.72 17.90 -29.16
C LYS A 118 -8.37 18.32 -27.73
N GLN A 119 -7.39 17.70 -27.09
CA GLN A 119 -6.89 18.02 -25.75
C GLN A 119 -7.98 18.04 -24.65
N CYS A 120 -8.90 17.08 -24.71
CA CYS A 120 -9.78 16.72 -23.59
C CYS A 120 -8.97 16.10 -22.44
N ILE A 121 -9.48 16.23 -21.21
CA ILE A 121 -8.91 15.56 -20.04
C ILE A 121 -9.85 14.44 -19.59
N PHE A 122 -9.28 13.24 -19.43
CA PHE A 122 -9.98 12.05 -18.93
C PHE A 122 -9.34 11.68 -17.60
N GLN A 123 -10.13 11.64 -16.51
CA GLN A 123 -9.63 11.31 -15.19
C GLN A 123 -9.80 9.81 -14.93
N PHE A 124 -8.71 9.12 -14.63
CA PHE A 124 -8.71 7.68 -14.31
C PHE A 124 -8.91 7.48 -12.80
N MET A 125 -9.95 8.12 -12.24
CA MET A 125 -10.27 8.14 -10.81
C MET A 125 -11.77 8.38 -10.58
N ASP A 126 -12.24 8.10 -9.36
CA ASP A 126 -13.63 8.21 -8.91
C ASP A 126 -14.66 7.61 -9.90
N ILE A 127 -15.34 8.47 -10.67
CA ILE A 127 -16.42 8.12 -11.61
C ILE A 127 -15.99 8.28 -13.08
N PHE A 128 -14.68 8.23 -13.35
CA PHE A 128 -14.08 8.33 -14.69
C PHE A 128 -14.42 9.65 -15.43
N SER A 129 -14.49 10.75 -14.66
CA SER A 129 -14.85 12.10 -15.10
C SER A 129 -14.05 12.55 -16.32
N SER A 130 -14.77 12.83 -17.42
CA SER A 130 -14.21 13.25 -18.70
C SER A 130 -14.64 14.68 -19.05
N TYR A 131 -13.70 15.50 -19.54
CA TYR A 131 -13.88 16.93 -19.75
C TYR A 131 -13.45 17.36 -21.15
N CYS A 132 -14.32 18.05 -21.87
CA CYS A 132 -13.99 18.63 -23.18
C CYS A 132 -12.99 19.80 -23.06
N TRP A 133 -12.38 20.18 -24.18
CA TRP A 133 -11.37 21.26 -24.28
C TRP A 133 -11.74 22.60 -23.62
N GLU A 134 -13.04 22.95 -23.54
CA GLU A 134 -13.56 24.15 -22.86
C GLU A 134 -13.77 23.98 -21.34
N HIS A 135 -13.96 22.76 -20.84
CA HIS A 135 -14.30 22.47 -19.44
C HIS A 135 -13.22 21.69 -18.69
N ARG A 136 -12.11 21.37 -19.35
CA ARG A 136 -10.96 20.66 -18.77
C ARG A 136 -10.38 21.43 -17.57
N PRO A 137 -9.95 20.75 -16.50
CA PRO A 137 -9.22 21.40 -15.43
C PRO A 137 -7.92 22.02 -15.93
N VAL A 138 -7.55 23.14 -15.32
CA VAL A 138 -6.28 23.83 -15.53
C VAL A 138 -5.55 24.03 -14.19
N GLN A 139 -4.23 24.20 -14.25
CA GLN A 139 -3.42 24.55 -13.09
C GLN A 139 -3.36 26.08 -12.99
N LYS A 140 -3.55 26.65 -11.79
CA LYS A 140 -3.47 28.10 -11.56
C LYS A 140 -2.03 28.49 -11.20
N LEU A 141 -1.45 29.44 -11.92
CA LEU A 141 -0.24 30.13 -11.48
C LEU A 141 -0.60 31.14 -10.39
N LEU A 142 0.26 31.26 -9.37
CA LEU A 142 0.09 32.19 -8.24
C LEU A 142 1.05 33.39 -8.29
N THR A 143 2.03 33.42 -9.20
CA THR A 143 2.93 34.55 -9.41
C THR A 143 3.62 34.41 -10.77
N THR A 144 3.82 35.52 -11.47
CA THR A 144 4.63 35.64 -12.69
C THR A 144 6.04 36.11 -12.33
N GLN A 145 7.08 35.36 -12.72
CA GLN A 145 8.46 35.86 -12.76
C GLN A 145 9.36 34.98 -13.65
N SER A 146 10.31 35.65 -14.32
CA SER A 146 11.46 35.15 -15.10
C SER A 146 11.27 34.01 -16.12
N ASN A 147 11.50 34.36 -17.39
CA ASN A 147 11.84 33.41 -18.45
C ASN A 147 13.26 32.87 -18.22
N GLU A 148 13.37 31.73 -17.54
CA GLU A 148 14.59 30.91 -17.53
C GLU A 148 14.30 29.54 -18.17
N HIS A 149 15.28 29.00 -18.90
CA HIS A 149 15.19 27.68 -19.53
C HIS A 149 15.13 26.58 -18.45
N SER A 150 13.91 26.18 -18.06
CA SER A 150 13.70 24.97 -17.26
C SER A 150 13.75 23.74 -18.13
N SER A 151 14.32 22.65 -17.60
CA SER A 151 14.20 21.32 -18.18
C SER A 151 13.04 20.53 -17.55
N CYS A 152 12.43 19.64 -18.33
CA CYS A 152 11.54 18.62 -17.81
C CYS A 152 12.36 17.68 -16.92
N THR A 153 11.98 17.58 -15.66
CA THR A 153 12.73 16.79 -14.64
C THR A 153 12.57 15.26 -14.77
N ILE A 154 12.26 14.77 -15.97
CA ILE A 154 12.20 13.35 -16.38
C ILE A 154 13.14 13.11 -17.58
N CYS A 155 12.95 13.81 -18.71
CA CYS A 155 13.78 13.65 -19.91
C CYS A 155 14.99 14.62 -19.99
N LEU A 156 15.05 15.62 -19.11
CA LEU A 156 16.04 16.70 -19.06
C LEU A 156 16.05 17.67 -20.27
N GLU A 157 15.14 17.50 -21.23
CA GLU A 157 14.89 18.42 -22.34
C GLU A 157 14.18 19.71 -21.89
N ASN A 158 14.28 20.80 -22.66
CA ASN A 158 13.62 22.08 -22.35
C ASN A 158 12.08 21.96 -22.23
N VAL A 159 11.50 22.67 -21.26
CA VAL A 159 10.05 22.80 -21.06
C VAL A 159 9.67 24.24 -20.72
N GLU A 160 8.57 24.74 -21.29
CA GLU A 160 8.03 26.09 -21.02
C GLU A 160 7.47 26.19 -19.60
N GLN A 161 7.68 27.31 -18.89
CA GLN A 161 7.09 27.53 -17.56
C GLN A 161 5.62 28.01 -17.60
N VAL A 162 4.84 27.47 -18.55
CA VAL A 162 3.43 27.83 -18.79
C VAL A 162 2.57 26.56 -18.71
N PRO A 163 1.71 26.40 -17.68
CA PRO A 163 0.85 25.23 -17.57
C PRO A 163 -0.13 25.17 -18.73
N SER A 164 -0.13 24.06 -19.46
CA SER A 164 -0.92 23.87 -20.68
C SER A 164 -1.56 22.47 -20.69
N TYR A 165 -2.01 21.98 -21.85
CA TYR A 165 -2.33 20.56 -21.97
C TYR A 165 -1.07 19.69 -21.97
N HIS A 166 -0.03 20.13 -22.69
CA HIS A 166 1.20 19.36 -22.90
C HIS A 166 2.24 19.56 -21.79
N VAL A 167 2.13 20.64 -21.01
CA VAL A 167 3.06 20.96 -19.91
C VAL A 167 2.31 21.01 -18.59
N LEU A 168 2.82 20.28 -17.60
CA LEU A 168 2.30 20.22 -16.24
C LEU A 168 3.37 20.61 -15.22
N ARG A 169 2.93 21.25 -14.15
CA ARG A 169 3.75 21.62 -12.99
C ARG A 169 3.43 20.72 -11.81
N GLY A 170 4.45 20.27 -11.10
CA GLY A 170 4.27 19.59 -9.81
C GLY A 170 3.72 20.57 -8.76
N PRO A 171 2.65 20.24 -8.03
CA PRO A 171 2.04 21.14 -7.04
C PRO A 171 2.83 21.22 -5.71
N CYS A 172 3.67 20.22 -5.46
CA CYS A 172 4.39 19.97 -4.22
C CYS A 172 5.70 20.78 -4.07
N CYS A 173 6.25 21.33 -5.15
CA CYS A 173 7.48 22.13 -5.13
C CYS A 173 7.53 23.12 -6.30
N LYS A 174 8.17 24.29 -6.09
CA LYS A 174 8.08 25.42 -7.04
C LYS A 174 8.75 25.17 -8.40
N THR A 175 9.77 24.31 -8.45
CA THR A 175 10.70 24.15 -9.59
C THR A 175 10.38 22.99 -10.53
N SER A 176 9.46 22.09 -10.14
CA SER A 176 9.20 20.86 -10.90
C SER A 176 8.25 21.09 -12.08
N TRP A 177 8.80 21.01 -13.29
CA TRP A 177 8.09 21.10 -14.56
C TRP A 177 8.25 19.81 -15.39
N TYR A 178 7.25 19.51 -16.20
CA TYR A 178 7.14 18.23 -16.90
C TYR A 178 6.36 18.33 -18.22
N HIS A 179 6.79 17.54 -19.22
CA HIS A 179 5.92 17.16 -20.34
C HIS A 179 4.86 16.15 -19.88
N ARG A 180 3.62 16.29 -20.35
CA ARG A 180 2.51 15.34 -20.12
C ARG A 180 2.93 13.93 -20.49
N ASP A 181 3.55 13.76 -21.65
CA ASP A 181 3.90 12.46 -22.16
C ASP A 181 5.00 11.81 -21.29
N CYS A 182 6.02 12.56 -20.87
CA CYS A 182 7.01 12.05 -19.90
C CYS A 182 6.37 11.61 -18.57
N LEU A 183 5.42 12.38 -18.03
CA LEU A 183 4.64 11.97 -16.85
C LEU A 183 3.81 10.71 -17.11
N GLN A 184 3.25 10.56 -18.30
CA GLN A 184 2.41 9.41 -18.64
C GLN A 184 3.25 8.12 -18.77
N HIS A 185 4.41 8.17 -19.42
CA HIS A 185 5.34 7.03 -19.46
C HIS A 185 5.87 6.70 -18.05
N GLN A 186 6.27 7.73 -17.27
CA GLN A 186 6.73 7.53 -15.89
C GLN A 186 5.63 6.91 -15.01
N ALA A 187 4.38 7.34 -15.13
CA ALA A 187 3.25 6.77 -14.39
C ALA A 187 2.98 5.32 -14.79
N LEU A 188 3.02 5.00 -16.09
CA LEU A 188 2.85 3.63 -16.59
C LEU A 188 3.96 2.70 -16.11
N SER A 189 5.22 3.14 -16.10
CA SER A 189 6.36 2.35 -15.64
C SER A 189 6.39 2.19 -14.12
N ALA A 190 6.10 3.25 -13.35
CA ALA A 190 6.24 3.27 -11.89
C ALA A 190 4.99 2.77 -11.12
N GLY A 191 3.79 2.83 -11.71
CA GLY A 191 2.54 2.41 -11.07
C GLY A 191 2.14 3.22 -9.82
N LEU A 192 0.97 2.89 -9.25
CA LEU A 192 0.26 3.75 -8.29
C LEU A 192 1.05 4.12 -7.05
N PHE A 193 2.06 3.37 -6.60
CA PHE A 193 2.83 3.81 -5.42
C PHE A 193 4.26 4.27 -5.68
N PHE A 194 5.00 3.91 -6.74
CA PHE A 194 6.33 4.54 -6.97
C PHE A 194 6.23 5.88 -7.71
N PHE A 195 5.17 6.15 -8.47
CA PHE A 195 5.04 7.38 -9.24
C PHE A 195 4.87 8.60 -8.32
N ARG A 196 5.92 9.42 -8.20
CA ARG A 196 6.05 10.54 -7.25
C ARG A 196 6.92 11.65 -7.85
N CYS A 197 6.85 12.85 -7.29
CA CYS A 197 7.63 14.00 -7.77
C CYS A 197 9.13 13.67 -7.77
N THR A 198 9.79 13.83 -8.92
CA THR A 198 11.23 13.57 -9.09
C THR A 198 12.11 14.50 -8.27
N VAL A 199 11.62 15.72 -7.99
CA VAL A 199 12.37 16.78 -7.29
C VAL A 199 12.28 16.69 -5.77
N CYS A 200 11.10 16.41 -5.21
CA CYS A 200 10.88 16.43 -3.76
C CYS A 200 10.35 15.12 -3.15
N ASN A 201 10.19 14.06 -3.96
CA ASN A 201 9.73 12.73 -3.51
C ASN A 201 8.31 12.69 -2.89
N ASP A 202 7.56 13.80 -2.94
CA ASP A 202 6.13 13.86 -2.63
C ASP A 202 5.35 12.97 -3.60
N ARG A 203 4.58 12.03 -3.06
CA ARG A 203 3.56 11.29 -3.80
C ARG A 203 2.19 11.94 -3.61
N ASP A 204 1.95 12.45 -2.42
CA ASP A 204 0.65 12.83 -1.87
C ASP A 204 -0.08 13.93 -2.66
N ILE A 205 0.52 15.11 -2.77
CA ILE A 205 -0.05 16.24 -3.50
C ILE A 205 0.15 16.02 -5.00
N PHE A 206 1.31 15.46 -5.38
CA PHE A 206 1.71 15.18 -6.75
C PHE A 206 0.70 14.28 -7.49
N GLN A 207 0.44 13.07 -7.01
CA GLN A 207 -0.45 12.12 -7.70
C GLN A 207 -1.87 12.65 -7.84
N LYS A 208 -2.39 13.31 -6.79
CA LYS A 208 -3.73 13.88 -6.80
C LYS A 208 -3.90 14.90 -7.93
N GLU A 209 -2.90 15.75 -8.14
CA GLU A 209 -2.92 16.72 -9.23
C GLU A 209 -2.70 16.06 -10.59
N MET A 210 -1.81 15.05 -10.69
CA MET A 210 -1.60 14.33 -11.96
C MET A 210 -2.85 13.56 -12.40
N LEU A 211 -3.55 12.88 -11.49
CA LEU A 211 -4.85 12.24 -11.75
C LEU A 211 -5.92 13.27 -12.14
N ARG A 212 -6.01 14.39 -11.41
CA ARG A 212 -6.91 15.51 -11.74
C ARG A 212 -6.64 16.08 -13.13
N MET A 213 -5.39 16.15 -13.56
CA MET A 213 -4.98 16.60 -14.89
C MET A 213 -5.00 15.48 -15.95
N GLY A 214 -5.49 14.28 -15.61
CA GLY A 214 -5.70 13.16 -16.54
C GLY A 214 -4.44 12.44 -16.97
N ILE A 215 -3.48 12.24 -16.06
CA ILE A 215 -2.44 11.22 -16.18
C ILE A 215 -3.01 9.91 -15.62
N HIS A 216 -2.98 8.83 -16.40
CA HIS A 216 -3.33 7.50 -15.91
C HIS A 216 -2.19 6.94 -15.06
N ILE A 217 -2.48 6.53 -13.82
CA ILE A 217 -1.50 5.87 -12.93
C ILE A 217 -2.04 4.45 -12.62
N PRO A 218 -1.53 3.38 -13.25
CA PRO A 218 -2.10 2.04 -13.12
C PRO A 218 -1.78 1.39 -11.76
N GLU A 219 -2.73 0.60 -11.26
CA GLU A 219 -2.63 -0.21 -10.03
C GLU A 219 -1.77 -1.49 -10.21
N ARG A 220 -0.60 -1.38 -10.85
CA ARG A 220 0.38 -2.47 -11.01
C ARG A 220 1.68 -2.19 -10.26
N ASP A 221 2.50 -3.21 -10.06
CA ASP A 221 3.89 -3.04 -9.63
C ASP A 221 4.72 -2.43 -10.76
N ALA A 222 5.91 -1.90 -10.44
CA ALA A 222 6.70 -1.20 -11.45
C ALA A 222 7.29 -2.17 -12.47
N SER A 223 7.50 -1.72 -13.72
CA SER A 223 8.07 -2.58 -14.78
C SER A 223 9.43 -3.16 -14.37
N TRP A 224 10.27 -2.35 -13.71
CA TRP A 224 11.57 -2.75 -13.17
C TRP A 224 11.52 -3.68 -11.94
N GLU A 225 10.34 -4.00 -11.39
CA GLU A 225 10.17 -5.09 -10.41
C GLU A 225 9.78 -6.41 -11.09
N LEU A 226 9.42 -6.39 -12.38
CA LEU A 226 8.93 -7.54 -13.16
C LEU A 226 9.94 -8.04 -14.20
N GLU A 227 10.97 -7.26 -14.49
CA GLU A 227 12.10 -7.64 -15.35
C GLU A 227 13.04 -8.60 -14.60
N GLU A 228 13.22 -9.81 -15.15
CA GLU A 228 14.20 -10.75 -14.61
C GLU A 228 15.60 -10.13 -14.60
N ASN A 229 16.34 -10.32 -13.51
CA ASN A 229 17.68 -9.76 -13.31
C ASN A 229 17.80 -8.22 -13.27
N ALA A 230 16.71 -7.45 -13.18
CA ALA A 230 16.74 -5.97 -13.09
C ALA A 230 17.63 -5.36 -11.97
N PHE A 231 18.00 -6.17 -10.96
CA PHE A 231 18.90 -5.77 -9.88
C PHE A 231 20.26 -6.49 -9.89
N GLN A 232 20.66 -7.10 -11.03
CA GLN A 232 21.90 -7.86 -11.16
C GLN A 232 23.12 -6.94 -11.34
N GLU A 233 23.00 -5.87 -12.14
CA GLU A 233 24.03 -4.82 -12.23
C GLU A 233 24.31 -4.17 -10.86
N LEU A 234 23.27 -3.99 -10.03
CA LEU A 234 23.39 -3.46 -8.67
C LEU A 234 24.09 -4.43 -7.68
N LEU A 235 24.35 -5.68 -8.08
CA LEU A 235 25.24 -6.61 -7.37
C LEU A 235 26.69 -6.51 -7.87
N VAL A 236 26.90 -6.08 -9.12
CA VAL A 236 28.24 -5.85 -9.71
C VAL A 236 28.84 -4.58 -9.12
N ARG A 237 29.63 -4.73 -8.06
CA ARG A 237 30.46 -3.63 -7.54
C ARG A 237 31.48 -3.23 -8.61
N HIS A 238 31.57 -1.93 -8.89
CA HIS A 238 32.56 -1.38 -9.83
C HIS A 238 33.98 -1.76 -9.44
N GLN A 239 34.66 -2.52 -10.31
CA GLN A 239 36.00 -3.09 -10.07
C GLN A 239 36.96 -2.71 -11.21
N ARG A 240 36.99 -1.42 -11.55
CA ARG A 240 37.89 -0.86 -12.58
C ARG A 240 38.61 0.38 -12.07
N CYS A 241 39.85 0.54 -12.49
CA CYS A 241 40.68 1.70 -12.23
C CYS A 241 40.52 2.75 -13.34
N ASP A 242 39.80 3.83 -13.04
CA ASP A 242 39.41 4.88 -13.99
C ASP A 242 40.35 6.10 -13.98
N VAL A 243 41.36 6.14 -13.11
CA VAL A 243 42.32 7.25 -13.10
C VAL A 243 43.07 7.33 -14.43
N ARG A 244 43.35 8.56 -14.89
CA ARG A 244 43.90 8.82 -16.23
C ARG A 244 45.15 7.98 -16.53
N LYS A 245 46.09 7.90 -15.57
CA LYS A 245 47.27 7.01 -15.63
C LYS A 245 47.13 5.90 -14.58
N CYS A 246 46.80 4.68 -15.03
CA CYS A 246 46.87 3.49 -14.18
C CYS A 246 48.32 2.97 -14.15
N LEU A 247 48.78 2.51 -12.98
CA LEU A 247 50.12 1.95 -12.75
C LEU A 247 50.13 0.41 -12.71
N CYS A 248 48.96 -0.24 -12.78
CA CYS A 248 48.86 -1.70 -12.74
C CYS A 248 49.25 -2.29 -14.10
N ARG A 249 50.29 -3.14 -14.11
CA ARG A 249 50.75 -3.86 -15.31
C ARG A 249 49.80 -4.97 -15.75
N ASN A 250 48.92 -5.43 -14.85
CA ASN A 250 48.00 -6.54 -15.08
C ASN A 250 46.64 -6.09 -15.65
N GLY A 251 46.47 -4.80 -15.94
CA GLY A 251 45.23 -4.21 -16.47
C GLY A 251 44.50 -3.32 -15.47
N ARG A 252 43.46 -2.62 -15.95
CA ARG A 252 42.66 -1.68 -15.12
C ARG A 252 41.65 -2.38 -14.23
N ASP A 253 41.21 -3.56 -14.64
CA ASP A 253 40.16 -4.36 -14.02
C ASP A 253 40.75 -5.47 -13.12
N TYR A 254 42.08 -5.56 -13.04
CA TYR A 254 42.80 -6.44 -12.11
C TYR A 254 42.61 -5.96 -10.66
N ASN A 255 41.89 -6.74 -9.85
CA ASN A 255 41.57 -6.43 -8.47
C ASN A 255 42.05 -7.58 -7.56
N VAL A 256 42.86 -7.27 -6.55
CA VAL A 256 43.32 -8.25 -5.54
C VAL A 256 43.16 -7.64 -4.15
N PRO A 257 42.27 -8.18 -3.29
CA PRO A 257 42.08 -7.72 -1.91
C PRO A 257 43.37 -7.69 -1.10
N GLU A 258 43.41 -6.82 -0.09
CA GLU A 258 44.53 -6.63 0.85
C GLU A 258 45.87 -6.26 0.19
N SER A 259 45.82 -5.84 -1.09
CA SER A 259 47.00 -5.51 -1.88
C SER A 259 46.96 -4.06 -2.38
N LYS A 260 48.11 -3.55 -2.83
CA LYS A 260 48.21 -2.25 -3.51
C LYS A 260 47.40 -2.17 -4.83
N TRP A 261 46.90 -3.31 -5.32
CA TRP A 261 46.04 -3.47 -6.48
C TRP A 261 44.56 -3.73 -6.11
N GLU A 262 44.16 -3.53 -4.85
CA GLU A 262 42.74 -3.49 -4.51
C GLU A 262 42.10 -2.21 -5.06
N ILE A 263 40.86 -2.31 -5.57
CA ILE A 263 40.13 -1.22 -6.20
C ILE A 263 39.19 -0.53 -5.20
N VAL A 264 39.57 0.67 -4.77
CA VAL A 264 38.78 1.56 -3.92
C VAL A 264 37.82 2.38 -4.79
N ARG A 265 36.54 2.45 -4.40
CA ARG A 265 35.48 3.17 -5.12
C ARG A 265 35.28 4.59 -4.58
N CYS A 266 34.78 5.49 -5.43
CA CYS A 266 34.48 6.87 -5.07
C CYS A 266 33.37 6.93 -4.01
N GLN A 267 33.63 7.57 -2.86
CA GLN A 267 32.67 7.63 -1.75
C GLN A 267 31.36 8.37 -2.08
N CYS A 268 31.38 9.25 -3.09
CA CYS A 268 30.25 10.10 -3.44
C CYS A 268 29.30 9.47 -4.49
N CYS A 269 29.83 8.73 -5.46
CA CYS A 269 29.04 8.14 -6.55
C CYS A 269 29.04 6.61 -6.61
N GLY A 270 30.06 5.92 -6.06
CA GLY A 270 30.25 4.47 -6.20
C GLY A 270 30.66 3.99 -7.61
N SER A 271 30.22 4.68 -8.67
CA SER A 271 30.40 4.36 -10.10
C SER A 271 31.76 4.78 -10.69
N SER A 272 32.79 4.89 -9.86
CA SER A 272 34.17 5.11 -10.31
C SER A 272 35.14 4.48 -9.30
N GLY A 273 36.29 4.01 -9.76
CA GLY A 273 37.28 3.33 -8.93
C GLY A 273 38.73 3.68 -9.26
N THR A 274 39.60 3.33 -8.32
CA THR A 274 41.06 3.41 -8.48
C THR A 274 41.71 2.24 -7.76
N HIS A 275 42.81 1.69 -8.29
CA HIS A 275 43.72 0.96 -7.41
C HIS A 275 44.26 1.89 -6.33
N ILE A 276 44.54 1.36 -5.14
CA ILE A 276 45.26 2.07 -4.07
C ILE A 276 46.54 2.71 -4.64
N ALA A 277 47.42 1.92 -5.26
CA ALA A 277 48.67 2.38 -5.87
C ALA A 277 48.52 3.44 -6.97
N CYS A 278 47.33 3.58 -7.58
CA CYS A 278 47.08 4.51 -8.68
C CYS A 278 46.52 5.87 -8.19
N SER A 279 46.55 6.12 -6.88
CA SER A 279 45.98 7.31 -6.25
C SER A 279 46.77 7.74 -5.01
N THR A 280 46.33 8.83 -4.35
CA THR A 280 46.91 9.31 -3.07
C THR A 280 46.36 8.55 -1.85
N VAL A 281 45.77 7.38 -2.05
CA VAL A 281 45.15 6.54 -1.02
C VAL A 281 46.20 5.57 -0.49
N ALA A 282 46.43 5.53 0.81
CA ALA A 282 47.41 4.64 1.43
C ALA A 282 46.82 3.28 1.86
N GLN A 283 45.51 3.21 2.09
CA GLN A 283 44.81 2.01 2.59
C GLN A 283 43.36 1.95 2.08
N VAL A 284 42.79 0.74 1.97
CA VAL A 284 41.42 0.45 1.50
C VAL A 284 40.36 1.35 2.16
N ASN A 285 40.49 1.57 3.47
CA ASN A 285 39.50 2.28 4.29
C ASN A 285 39.63 3.82 4.27
N GLN A 286 40.51 4.39 3.45
CA GLN A 286 40.60 5.84 3.27
C GLN A 286 39.62 6.33 2.19
N ALA A 287 38.93 7.43 2.49
CA ALA A 287 37.99 8.07 1.57
C ALA A 287 38.68 8.51 0.26
N TRP A 288 38.20 7.99 -0.87
CA TRP A 288 38.60 8.44 -2.21
C TRP A 288 37.42 9.08 -2.95
N GLU A 289 37.73 10.06 -3.79
CA GLU A 289 36.77 10.76 -4.64
C GLU A 289 37.30 10.81 -6.07
N CYS A 290 36.44 10.55 -7.07
CA CYS A 290 36.79 10.77 -8.47
C CYS A 290 36.95 12.27 -8.77
N ALA A 291 37.44 12.61 -9.97
CA ALA A 291 37.66 14.01 -10.36
C ALA A 291 36.34 14.80 -10.42
N GLU A 292 35.28 14.20 -10.93
CA GLU A 292 33.95 14.81 -11.09
C GLU A 292 33.31 15.10 -9.73
N CYS A 293 33.24 14.11 -8.83
CA CYS A 293 32.73 14.35 -7.48
C CYS A 293 33.51 15.44 -6.74
N ARG A 294 34.84 15.55 -6.94
CA ARG A 294 35.63 16.65 -6.38
C ARG A 294 35.25 18.02 -6.95
N THR A 295 34.89 18.12 -8.23
CA THR A 295 34.43 19.40 -8.81
C THR A 295 33.06 19.86 -8.31
N TYR A 296 32.25 18.97 -7.73
CA TYR A 296 30.96 19.33 -7.12
C TYR A 296 31.04 19.53 -5.58
N SER A 297 32.18 19.23 -4.94
CA SER A 297 32.35 19.25 -3.48
C SER A 297 32.73 20.62 -2.91
N CYS A 298 31.75 21.53 -2.81
CA CYS A 298 31.92 22.81 -2.10
C CYS A 298 31.55 22.73 -0.61
N SER A 299 32.54 22.99 0.25
CA SER A 299 32.47 23.20 1.71
C SER A 299 32.14 21.98 2.60
N PRO A 300 32.90 21.76 3.72
CA PRO A 300 32.78 20.54 4.52
C PRO A 300 31.78 20.64 5.68
N VAL A 301 30.71 19.84 5.63
CA VAL A 301 29.91 19.52 6.82
C VAL A 301 30.58 18.38 7.59
N LYS A 302 31.02 18.65 8.84
CA LYS A 302 31.73 17.66 9.68
C LYS A 302 30.82 16.48 10.03
N ARG A 303 31.09 15.29 9.47
CA ARG A 303 30.61 14.01 10.03
C ARG A 303 31.50 13.60 11.22
N SER A 304 30.88 13.14 12.29
CA SER A 304 31.58 12.54 13.44
C SER A 304 32.20 11.19 13.07
N ARG A 305 33.31 10.84 13.73
CA ARG A 305 33.95 9.53 13.58
C ARG A 305 33.08 8.44 14.20
N ILE A 306 32.83 7.36 13.45
CA ILE A 306 32.39 6.09 14.04
C ILE A 306 33.64 5.41 14.61
N THR A 307 33.62 5.08 15.89
CA THR A 307 34.67 4.28 16.54
C THR A 307 34.50 2.80 16.18
N SER A 308 35.61 2.15 15.83
CA SER A 308 35.64 0.72 15.52
C SER A 308 35.45 -0.12 16.78
N VAL A 309 34.35 -0.88 16.86
CA VAL A 309 34.21 -1.99 17.81
C VAL A 309 34.86 -3.23 17.18
N LYS A 310 35.86 -3.81 17.85
CA LYS A 310 36.45 -5.08 17.43
C LYS A 310 35.44 -6.21 17.67
N TRP A 311 35.29 -7.08 16.68
CA TRP A 311 34.75 -8.42 16.88
C TRP A 311 35.92 -9.38 17.04
N SER A 312 35.86 -10.25 18.04
CA SER A 312 36.80 -11.37 18.23
C SER A 312 36.24 -12.61 17.54
N GLU A 313 37.09 -13.31 16.82
CA GLU A 313 36.73 -14.52 16.07
C GLU A 313 36.61 -15.73 16.99
N THR A 314 35.53 -16.49 16.84
CA THR A 314 35.53 -17.95 17.04
C THR A 314 34.73 -18.55 15.90
N LEU A 315 35.43 -19.24 15.01
CA LEU A 315 34.85 -20.09 13.98
C LEU A 315 34.43 -21.42 14.61
N ASP A 316 33.28 -21.94 14.20
CA ASP A 316 33.11 -23.39 14.05
C ASP A 316 32.24 -23.66 12.81
N ASN A 317 32.50 -24.77 12.12
CA ASN A 317 32.17 -24.89 10.69
C ASN A 317 31.67 -26.28 10.29
N SER A 318 30.40 -26.37 9.87
CA SER A 318 29.86 -27.54 9.15
C SER A 318 28.54 -27.22 8.45
N GLY A 319 28.35 -27.70 7.22
CA GLY A 319 27.04 -27.72 6.54
C GLY A 319 26.93 -26.82 5.31
N LEU A 320 27.48 -27.28 4.18
CA LEU A 320 27.03 -26.85 2.86
C LEU A 320 25.80 -27.66 2.46
N ASP A 321 24.78 -27.01 1.92
CA ASP A 321 23.96 -27.59 0.84
C ASP A 321 23.27 -26.47 0.04
N ALA A 322 22.66 -26.84 -1.11
CA ALA A 322 22.40 -25.92 -2.22
C ALA A 322 21.01 -25.26 -2.27
N GLU A 323 20.77 -24.54 -3.39
CA GLU A 323 19.54 -23.85 -3.85
C GLU A 323 19.39 -22.37 -3.41
N GLN A 324 19.75 -21.41 -4.29
CA GLN A 324 18.97 -20.79 -5.40
C GLN A 324 18.12 -19.56 -4.92
N PRO A 325 17.97 -18.49 -5.74
CA PRO A 325 17.69 -17.15 -5.22
C PRO A 325 16.20 -16.80 -5.09
N SER A 326 15.84 -16.21 -3.94
CA SER A 326 14.56 -15.49 -3.77
C SER A 326 14.56 -14.16 -4.55
N PRO A 327 13.51 -13.85 -5.35
CA PRO A 327 13.38 -12.56 -6.03
C PRO A 327 13.26 -11.36 -5.07
N LYS A 328 13.83 -10.21 -5.47
CA LYS A 328 13.75 -8.96 -4.71
C LYS A 328 12.45 -8.21 -5.01
N CYS A 329 11.48 -8.30 -4.11
CA CYS A 329 10.51 -7.20 -3.93
C CYS A 329 11.24 -5.92 -3.48
N ARG A 330 10.80 -4.70 -3.87
CA ARG A 330 10.43 -3.62 -2.91
C ARG A 330 10.02 -2.27 -3.56
N ARG A 331 8.71 -2.00 -3.41
CA ARG A 331 8.13 -0.81 -2.75
C ARG A 331 8.08 0.52 -3.54
N ARG A 332 7.17 0.56 -4.51
CA ARG A 332 5.82 1.10 -4.31
C ARG A 332 5.65 1.87 -2.96
N SER A 333 5.75 3.22 -2.90
CA SER A 333 5.49 4.05 -1.68
C SER A 333 5.44 5.58 -1.96
N ARG A 334 4.57 6.44 -1.38
CA ARG A 334 3.79 6.37 -0.10
C ARG A 334 2.63 7.43 0.00
N LYS A 335 1.34 7.01 0.05
CA LYS A 335 0.08 7.78 0.39
C LYS A 335 -0.21 9.05 -0.49
N SER A 336 -1.25 9.92 -0.36
CA SER A 336 -2.45 10.07 0.52
C SER A 336 -3.63 10.89 -0.15
N PHE A 337 -4.57 11.41 0.67
CA PHE A 337 -5.69 12.37 0.49
C PHE A 337 -6.72 12.37 -0.68
N LEU A 338 -7.87 11.74 -0.36
CA LEU A 338 -9.23 11.97 -0.89
C LEU A 338 -9.49 11.56 -2.36
N LEU A 339 -9.81 10.28 -2.50
CA LEU A 339 -10.81 9.75 -3.43
C LEU A 339 -11.77 8.89 -2.56
N LYS A 340 -13.08 8.97 -2.77
CA LYS A 340 -14.07 8.24 -1.95
C LYS A 340 -15.13 7.56 -2.83
N HIS A 341 -14.64 6.80 -3.82
CA HIS A 341 -15.47 6.00 -4.71
C HIS A 341 -14.99 4.54 -4.78
N VAL A 342 -15.98 3.67 -4.60
CA VAL A 342 -16.06 2.24 -4.98
C VAL A 342 -14.76 1.60 -5.50
N GLN A 343 -13.91 1.15 -4.58
CA GLN A 343 -13.43 -0.22 -4.72
C GLN A 343 -14.64 -1.15 -4.59
N ILE A 344 -14.80 -2.13 -5.49
CA ILE A 344 -15.58 -3.33 -5.14
C ILE A 344 -14.71 -4.10 -4.14
N GLN A 345 -14.85 -3.74 -2.86
CA GLN A 345 -14.19 -4.46 -1.79
C GLN A 345 -14.85 -5.83 -1.71
N ARG A 346 -14.11 -6.88 -2.10
CA ARG A 346 -14.52 -8.26 -1.84
C ARG A 346 -14.85 -8.34 -0.34
N PRO A 347 -16.11 -8.64 0.03
CA PRO A 347 -16.51 -8.53 1.42
C PRO A 347 -15.77 -9.57 2.24
N VAL A 348 -15.48 -9.22 3.49
CA VAL A 348 -14.65 -10.04 4.38
C VAL A 348 -15.27 -11.41 4.65
N SER A 349 -16.59 -11.55 4.51
CA SER A 349 -17.31 -12.83 4.48
C SER A 349 -16.72 -13.81 3.47
N ASP A 350 -16.50 -13.37 2.25
CA ASP A 350 -16.13 -14.22 1.12
C ASP A 350 -14.65 -14.59 1.21
N ILE A 351 -13.82 -13.65 1.69
CA ILE A 351 -12.41 -13.90 1.98
C ILE A 351 -12.30 -14.94 3.10
N LEU A 352 -13.02 -14.77 4.21
CA LEU A 352 -13.02 -15.75 5.30
C LEU A 352 -13.62 -17.10 4.87
N GLN A 353 -14.58 -17.12 3.96
CA GLN A 353 -15.16 -18.35 3.40
C GLN A 353 -14.18 -19.10 2.49
N ASP A 354 -13.36 -18.41 1.68
CA ASP A 354 -12.22 -19.02 0.98
C ASP A 354 -11.24 -19.64 1.98
N LEU A 355 -10.82 -18.90 3.02
CA LEU A 355 -9.89 -19.43 4.03
C LEU A 355 -10.50 -20.63 4.77
N LYS A 356 -11.82 -20.63 4.99
CA LYS A 356 -12.56 -21.72 5.63
C LYS A 356 -12.55 -23.02 4.80
N SER A 357 -12.36 -22.94 3.49
CA SER A 357 -12.20 -24.13 2.63
C SER A 357 -10.94 -24.95 2.97
N GLN A 358 -9.95 -24.36 3.65
CA GLN A 358 -8.75 -25.06 4.14
C GLN A 358 -9.04 -26.00 5.34
N ILE A 359 -10.24 -25.98 5.92
CA ILE A 359 -10.63 -26.86 7.03
C ILE A 359 -11.00 -28.24 6.48
N ASN A 360 -9.98 -29.06 6.22
CA ASN A 360 -10.11 -30.36 5.57
C ASN A 360 -9.56 -31.54 6.40
N LYS A 361 -9.02 -31.30 7.61
CA LYS A 361 -8.45 -32.34 8.47
C LYS A 361 -9.48 -32.88 9.48
N PRO A 362 -9.31 -34.13 9.97
CA PRO A 362 -10.23 -34.78 10.90
C PRO A 362 -10.51 -33.97 12.18
N ARG A 363 -11.56 -34.35 12.91
CA ARG A 363 -11.97 -33.64 14.13
C ARG A 363 -10.86 -33.59 15.18
N PHE A 364 -10.67 -32.40 15.76
CA PHE A 364 -9.79 -32.18 16.92
C PHE A 364 -10.60 -31.57 18.06
N THR A 365 -10.51 -32.18 19.25
CA THR A 365 -11.19 -31.69 20.45
C THR A 365 -10.28 -30.72 21.22
N ILE A 366 -10.69 -29.46 21.33
CA ILE A 366 -10.09 -28.50 22.25
C ILE A 366 -10.74 -28.71 23.63
N GLU A 367 -9.93 -29.09 24.61
CA GLU A 367 -10.37 -29.41 25.96
C GLU A 367 -10.08 -28.21 26.87
N VAL A 368 -11.15 -27.60 27.41
CA VAL A 368 -11.08 -26.30 28.09
C VAL A 368 -11.57 -26.34 29.53
N GLN A 369 -10.94 -25.53 30.38
CA GLN A 369 -11.36 -25.30 31.76
C GLN A 369 -11.88 -23.87 31.89
N SER A 370 -13.09 -23.68 32.40
CA SER A 370 -13.76 -22.37 32.34
C SER A 370 -13.09 -21.32 33.23
N LYS A 371 -12.40 -21.73 34.30
CA LYS A 371 -11.57 -20.85 35.15
C LYS A 371 -10.23 -20.45 34.52
N SER A 372 -9.79 -21.10 33.44
CA SER A 372 -8.47 -20.89 32.85
C SER A 372 -8.47 -21.12 31.32
N LEU A 373 -9.47 -20.54 30.66
CA LEU A 373 -9.79 -20.82 29.25
C LEU A 373 -8.59 -20.57 28.32
N LEU A 374 -7.94 -19.40 28.41
CA LEU A 374 -6.77 -19.07 27.58
C LEU A 374 -5.62 -20.08 27.77
N ASN A 375 -5.30 -20.45 29.01
CA ASN A 375 -4.20 -21.39 29.31
C ASN A 375 -4.52 -22.83 28.87
N SER A 376 -5.78 -23.28 29.00
CA SER A 376 -6.20 -24.60 28.51
C SER A 376 -6.25 -24.66 26.98
N SER A 377 -6.68 -23.58 26.33
CA SER A 377 -6.62 -23.39 24.87
C SER A 377 -5.18 -23.41 24.35
N LEU A 378 -4.27 -22.68 25.01
CA LEU A 378 -2.84 -22.64 24.68
C LEU A 378 -2.19 -24.03 24.78
N ARG A 379 -2.49 -24.79 25.83
CA ARG A 379 -2.04 -26.19 25.95
C ARG A 379 -2.54 -27.07 24.80
N CYS A 380 -3.76 -26.84 24.30
CA CYS A 380 -4.30 -27.57 23.14
C CYS A 380 -3.64 -27.17 21.82
N PHE A 381 -3.48 -25.87 21.56
CA PHE A 381 -2.83 -25.35 20.35
C PHE A 381 -1.34 -25.75 20.25
N ARG A 382 -0.68 -26.01 21.40
CA ARG A 382 0.71 -26.51 21.49
C ARG A 382 0.86 -28.03 21.34
N ARG A 383 -0.22 -28.81 21.25
CA ARG A 383 -0.12 -30.27 20.99
C ARG A 383 0.41 -30.51 19.57
N MET A 384 1.41 -31.37 19.39
CA MET A 384 1.97 -31.71 18.07
C MET A 384 0.94 -32.29 17.08
N CYS A 385 -0.18 -32.82 17.57
CA CYS A 385 -1.30 -33.32 16.76
C CYS A 385 -2.35 -32.24 16.39
N PHE A 386 -2.20 -31.00 16.86
CA PHE A 386 -3.06 -29.88 16.47
C PHE A 386 -2.64 -29.30 15.13
N SER A 387 -3.60 -29.08 14.24
CA SER A 387 -3.42 -28.34 12.99
C SER A 387 -4.57 -27.33 12.81
N PRO A 388 -4.30 -26.09 12.40
CA PRO A 388 -5.36 -25.09 12.14
C PRO A 388 -6.45 -25.53 11.14
N CYS A 389 -6.15 -26.51 10.29
CA CYS A 389 -7.06 -27.12 9.31
C CYS A 389 -7.99 -28.21 9.91
N ASN A 390 -7.84 -28.61 11.17
CA ASN A 390 -8.71 -29.62 11.80
C ASN A 390 -10.12 -29.06 12.03
N THR A 391 -11.15 -29.87 11.80
CA THR A 391 -12.51 -29.51 12.24
C THR A 391 -12.56 -29.43 13.77
N LEU A 392 -12.82 -28.25 14.34
CA LEU A 392 -12.74 -28.06 15.79
C LEU A 392 -14.04 -28.46 16.51
N GLN A 393 -13.90 -29.10 17.66
CA GLN A 393 -14.96 -29.37 18.63
C GLN A 393 -14.48 -28.93 20.01
N ILE A 394 -15.37 -28.35 20.82
CA ILE A 394 -15.05 -27.89 22.18
C ILE A 394 -15.58 -28.90 23.19
N LYS A 395 -14.81 -29.13 24.26
CA LYS A 395 -15.19 -29.98 25.39
C LYS A 395 -14.78 -29.28 26.69
N VAL A 396 -15.75 -28.97 27.54
CA VAL A 396 -15.50 -28.39 28.87
C VAL A 396 -15.17 -29.52 29.86
N ILE A 397 -14.16 -29.33 30.71
CA ILE A 397 -13.68 -30.34 31.68
C ILE A 397 -14.21 -30.06 33.11
N ASP A 398 -14.79 -28.89 33.36
CA ASP A 398 -15.26 -28.48 34.69
C ASP A 398 -16.43 -29.36 35.21
N GLU A 399 -16.38 -29.75 36.49
CA GLU A 399 -17.37 -30.62 37.15
C GLU A 399 -18.80 -30.06 37.15
N ARG A 400 -18.94 -28.74 37.02
CA ARG A 400 -20.23 -28.05 36.94
C ARG A 400 -20.62 -27.95 35.47
N ARG A 401 -21.70 -28.66 35.10
CA ARG A 401 -22.29 -28.66 33.75
C ARG A 401 -22.69 -27.25 33.29
N LEU A 402 -21.75 -26.55 32.66
CA LEU A 402 -22.09 -25.51 31.70
C LEU A 402 -22.76 -26.17 30.48
N PRO A 403 -23.73 -25.50 29.82
CA PRO A 403 -24.32 -26.00 28.58
C PRO A 403 -23.25 -26.09 27.48
N ASP A 404 -23.48 -26.94 26.48
CA ASP A 404 -22.53 -27.21 25.39
C ASP A 404 -21.97 -25.91 24.78
N LEU A 405 -20.68 -25.67 25.02
CA LEU A 405 -20.03 -24.44 24.62
C LEU A 405 -19.79 -24.44 23.11
N SER A 406 -20.71 -23.84 22.37
CA SER A 406 -20.62 -23.72 20.91
C SER A 406 -19.28 -23.10 20.48
N LEU A 407 -18.77 -23.52 19.32
CA LEU A 407 -17.47 -23.07 18.80
C LEU A 407 -17.37 -21.54 18.71
N VAL A 408 -18.48 -20.86 18.36
CA VAL A 408 -18.59 -19.39 18.31
C VAL A 408 -18.50 -18.77 19.72
N ASN A 409 -19.20 -19.34 20.71
CA ASN A 409 -19.14 -18.85 22.09
C ASN A 409 -17.77 -19.09 22.73
N TYR A 410 -17.12 -20.21 22.43
CA TYR A 410 -15.73 -20.45 22.81
C TYR A 410 -14.80 -19.39 22.22
N PHE A 411 -14.87 -19.10 20.92
CA PHE A 411 -14.03 -18.05 20.33
C PHE A 411 -14.35 -16.65 20.86
N LYS A 412 -15.61 -16.36 21.21
CA LYS A 412 -15.96 -15.10 21.90
C LYS A 412 -15.21 -14.96 23.24
N LEU A 413 -15.23 -16.01 24.08
CA LEU A 413 -14.53 -16.02 25.36
C LEU A 413 -13.00 -16.03 25.20
N LEU A 414 -12.48 -16.69 24.16
CA LEU A 414 -11.04 -16.71 23.86
C LEU A 414 -10.54 -15.33 23.42
N LEU A 415 -11.27 -14.65 22.52
CA LEU A 415 -10.89 -13.33 22.04
C LEU A 415 -10.98 -12.26 23.14
N ASP A 416 -11.99 -12.32 24.01
CA ASP A 416 -12.06 -11.45 25.20
C ASP A 416 -10.90 -11.72 26.17
N ALA A 417 -10.59 -13.00 26.45
CA ALA A 417 -9.45 -13.36 27.28
C ALA A 417 -8.09 -12.93 26.68
N ILE A 418 -7.96 -12.87 25.35
CA ILE A 418 -6.78 -12.33 24.65
C ILE A 418 -6.76 -10.79 24.76
N GLN A 419 -7.88 -10.11 24.48
CA GLN A 419 -8.03 -8.64 24.56
C GLN A 419 -7.67 -8.09 25.95
N ASN A 420 -8.06 -8.83 26.98
CA ASN A 420 -7.90 -8.45 28.38
C ASN A 420 -6.64 -9.09 29.01
N SER A 421 -5.76 -9.70 28.21
CA SER A 421 -4.47 -10.27 28.65
C SER A 421 -3.35 -9.23 28.71
N ASN A 422 -2.28 -9.55 29.44
CA ASN A 422 -1.06 -8.75 29.53
C ASN A 422 -0.24 -8.65 28.20
N LEU A 423 -0.79 -9.11 27.07
CA LEU A 423 -0.23 -8.98 25.72
C LEU A 423 -0.66 -7.68 25.00
N PHE A 424 -1.71 -7.03 25.52
CA PHE A 424 -2.34 -5.86 24.92
C PHE A 424 -2.47 -4.73 25.94
N GLU A 425 -2.40 -3.49 25.48
CA GLU A 425 -2.51 -2.27 26.29
C GLU A 425 -3.35 -1.20 25.58
N GLY A 426 -3.91 -0.25 26.33
CA GLY A 426 -4.88 0.73 25.83
C GLY A 426 -6.31 0.49 26.35
N SER A 427 -7.23 1.41 26.06
CA SER A 427 -8.59 1.42 26.60
C SER A 427 -9.59 0.68 25.68
N GLU A 428 -10.36 1.43 24.89
CA GLU A 428 -11.37 0.94 23.93
C GLU A 428 -10.76 0.25 22.72
N SER A 429 -9.60 0.74 22.28
CA SER A 429 -8.74 0.14 21.27
C SER A 429 -7.42 -0.26 21.91
N LYS A 430 -6.83 -1.37 21.44
CA LYS A 430 -5.62 -1.96 21.99
C LYS A 430 -4.45 -1.90 21.00
N THR A 431 -3.28 -1.50 21.49
CA THR A 431 -1.99 -1.83 20.88
C THR A 431 -1.37 -3.03 21.60
N LEU A 432 -0.29 -3.59 21.07
CA LEU A 432 0.48 -4.61 21.77
C LEU A 432 1.23 -3.99 22.96
N SER A 433 1.30 -4.71 24.07
CA SER A 433 2.14 -4.35 25.23
C SER A 433 3.58 -4.87 25.04
N LEU A 434 4.50 -4.44 25.91
CA LEU A 434 5.82 -5.06 26.04
C LEU A 434 5.90 -5.92 27.32
N ASN A 435 5.86 -7.24 27.18
CA ASN A 435 5.98 -8.19 28.28
C ASN A 435 7.06 -9.24 27.95
N MET A 436 8.18 -9.20 28.68
CA MET A 436 9.33 -10.08 28.45
C MET A 436 9.01 -11.56 28.69
N ASN A 437 8.25 -11.88 29.74
CA ASN A 437 7.89 -13.27 30.05
C ASN A 437 6.99 -13.84 28.95
N ALA A 438 6.03 -13.05 28.47
CA ALA A 438 5.16 -13.41 27.37
C ALA A 438 5.89 -13.53 26.02
N LEU A 439 6.98 -12.79 25.82
CA LEU A 439 7.84 -12.89 24.64
C LEU A 439 8.70 -14.17 24.69
N ASN A 440 9.29 -14.47 25.85
CA ASN A 440 10.09 -15.68 26.08
C ASN A 440 9.24 -16.97 25.99
N GLU A 441 7.99 -16.92 26.49
CA GLU A 441 7.01 -18.01 26.35
C GLU A 441 6.30 -18.04 24.99
N ASP A 442 6.65 -17.14 24.05
CA ASP A 442 6.07 -17.02 22.70
C ASP A 442 4.53 -16.85 22.66
N LEU A 443 3.97 -16.20 23.68
CA LEU A 443 2.52 -15.98 23.82
C LEU A 443 1.96 -15.03 22.75
N TYR A 444 2.79 -14.14 22.20
CA TYR A 444 2.41 -13.26 21.11
C TYR A 444 2.13 -14.02 19.81
N TYR A 445 2.97 -15.02 19.47
CA TYR A 445 2.71 -15.93 18.35
C TYR A 445 1.42 -16.73 18.59
N GLU A 446 1.21 -17.25 19.79
CA GLU A 446 -0.02 -17.97 20.12
C GLU A 446 -1.27 -17.10 20.01
N ALA A 447 -1.23 -15.86 20.49
CA ALA A 447 -2.35 -14.93 20.37
C ALA A 447 -2.68 -14.62 18.90
N GLY A 448 -1.66 -14.35 18.06
CA GLY A 448 -1.86 -14.15 16.62
C GLY A 448 -2.45 -15.38 15.94
N ARG A 449 -1.95 -16.58 16.31
CA ARG A 449 -2.43 -17.88 15.82
C ARG A 449 -3.87 -18.18 16.25
N MET A 450 -4.23 -17.87 17.49
CA MET A 450 -5.60 -18.01 18.01
C MET A 450 -6.58 -17.04 17.34
N VAL A 451 -6.17 -15.79 17.12
CA VAL A 451 -6.98 -14.80 16.37
C VAL A 451 -7.22 -15.26 14.93
N ALA A 452 -6.19 -15.75 14.23
CA ALA A 452 -6.32 -16.30 12.88
C ALA A 452 -7.28 -17.50 12.83
N VAL A 453 -7.11 -18.46 13.74
CA VAL A 453 -8.00 -19.63 13.83
C VAL A 453 -9.43 -19.22 14.18
N ALA A 454 -9.64 -18.27 15.09
CA ALA A 454 -10.97 -17.76 15.41
C ALA A 454 -11.68 -17.15 14.18
N LEU A 455 -10.98 -16.31 13.42
CA LEU A 455 -11.52 -15.68 12.20
C LEU A 455 -11.95 -16.72 11.15
N VAL A 456 -11.09 -17.68 10.82
CA VAL A 456 -11.34 -18.65 9.74
C VAL A 456 -12.39 -19.71 10.12
N HIS A 457 -12.45 -20.11 11.39
CA HIS A 457 -13.45 -21.08 11.84
C HIS A 457 -14.86 -20.47 12.00
N GLY A 458 -14.98 -19.13 11.97
CA GLY A 458 -16.25 -18.41 12.10
C GLY A 458 -16.59 -18.03 13.54
N GLY A 459 -15.58 -17.75 14.36
CA GLY A 459 -15.75 -16.98 15.60
C GLY A 459 -16.09 -15.51 15.31
N PRO A 460 -16.40 -14.72 16.35
CA PRO A 460 -16.75 -13.31 16.17
C PRO A 460 -15.54 -12.46 15.75
N ALA A 461 -15.83 -11.27 15.22
CA ALA A 461 -14.84 -10.24 14.92
C ALA A 461 -14.07 -9.82 16.19
N PRO A 462 -12.72 -9.74 16.17
CA PRO A 462 -11.94 -9.24 17.28
C PRO A 462 -12.28 -7.79 17.65
N SER A 463 -12.46 -6.90 16.66
CA SER A 463 -12.99 -5.55 16.85
C SER A 463 -12.27 -4.63 17.87
N PHE A 464 -11.07 -4.99 18.35
CA PHE A 464 -10.34 -4.26 19.40
C PHE A 464 -8.98 -3.71 18.98
N PHE A 465 -8.47 -3.99 17.78
CA PHE A 465 -7.14 -3.52 17.35
C PHE A 465 -7.14 -2.01 17.14
N SER A 466 -6.11 -1.33 17.65
CA SER A 466 -5.95 0.09 17.40
C SER A 466 -5.50 0.38 15.96
N ARG A 467 -5.72 1.64 15.55
CA ARG A 467 -5.35 2.13 14.22
C ARG A 467 -3.86 1.95 13.92
N THR A 468 -3.00 2.17 14.91
CA THR A 468 -1.55 1.99 14.74
C THR A 468 -1.19 0.53 14.66
N LEU A 469 -1.73 -0.33 15.54
CA LEU A 469 -1.49 -1.78 15.48
C LEU A 469 -1.88 -2.34 14.10
N PHE A 470 -3.08 -2.02 13.61
CA PHE A 470 -3.55 -2.46 12.30
C PHE A 470 -2.65 -2.00 11.15
N TYR A 471 -2.23 -0.73 11.14
CA TYR A 471 -1.26 -0.26 10.15
C TYR A 471 0.12 -0.93 10.30
N CYS A 472 0.52 -1.36 11.49
CA CYS A 472 1.76 -2.11 11.71
C CYS A 472 1.70 -3.57 11.22
N LEU A 473 0.50 -4.14 11.01
CA LEU A 473 0.31 -5.43 10.34
C LEU A 473 0.47 -5.31 8.81
N ILE A 474 0.03 -4.19 8.23
CA ILE A 474 -0.03 -3.97 6.77
C ILE A 474 1.25 -3.31 6.22
N TYR A 475 1.84 -2.39 6.97
CA TYR A 475 2.99 -1.61 6.56
C TYR A 475 4.24 -1.96 7.36
N ASP A 476 5.39 -1.58 6.82
CA ASP A 476 6.63 -1.48 7.56
C ASP A 476 6.42 -0.60 8.81
N SER A 477 6.77 -1.09 10.00
CA SER A 477 6.48 -0.43 11.27
C SER A 477 7.14 0.95 11.37
N HIS A 478 8.36 1.10 10.83
CA HIS A 478 9.06 2.38 10.71
C HIS A 478 8.38 3.37 9.73
N HIS A 479 7.37 2.92 8.97
CA HIS A 479 6.58 3.75 8.06
C HIS A 479 5.21 4.19 8.60
N VAL A 480 4.76 3.62 9.72
CA VAL A 480 3.53 4.02 10.43
C VAL A 480 3.80 5.29 11.25
N GLN A 481 2.77 6.09 11.51
CA GLN A 481 2.83 7.21 12.45
C GLN A 481 1.80 6.97 13.56
N PRO A 482 2.25 6.74 14.81
CA PRO A 482 1.35 6.60 15.95
C PRO A 482 0.65 7.92 16.31
N ILE A 483 -0.52 7.79 16.92
CA ILE A 483 -1.34 8.91 17.41
C ILE A 483 -1.28 8.96 18.96
N LEU A 484 -1.79 10.04 19.56
CA LEU A 484 -1.67 10.26 21.01
C LEU A 484 -2.53 9.28 21.81
N GLU A 485 -3.65 8.87 21.23
CA GLU A 485 -4.67 7.98 21.76
C GLU A 485 -4.18 6.53 21.92
N ASP A 486 -3.10 6.15 21.23
CA ASP A 486 -2.44 4.84 21.35
C ASP A 486 -1.43 4.77 22.52
N VAL A 487 -1.18 5.86 23.23
CA VAL A 487 -0.24 5.89 24.37
C VAL A 487 -0.96 5.41 25.64
N ALA A 488 -0.76 4.14 25.99
CA ALA A 488 -1.39 3.52 27.16
C ALA A 488 -0.89 4.06 28.52
N ASP A 489 0.31 4.66 28.57
CA ASP A 489 0.92 5.18 29.81
C ASP A 489 0.48 6.64 30.08
N PRO A 490 -0.25 6.92 31.19
CA PRO A 490 -0.73 8.26 31.49
C PRO A 490 0.38 9.29 31.79
N LEU A 491 1.54 8.86 32.30
CA LEU A 491 2.66 9.74 32.62
C LEU A 491 3.36 10.19 31.33
N ILE A 492 3.53 9.27 30.38
CA ILE A 492 4.07 9.56 29.05
C ILE A 492 3.10 10.45 28.25
N LEU A 493 1.80 10.17 28.31
CA LEU A 493 0.77 11.01 27.68
C LEU A 493 0.79 12.44 28.26
N GLN A 494 0.88 12.60 29.59
CA GLN A 494 1.07 13.91 30.22
C GLN A 494 2.37 14.61 29.79
N ALA A 495 3.49 13.87 29.65
CA ALA A 495 4.75 14.42 29.18
C ALA A 495 4.63 14.95 27.74
N ILE A 496 4.01 14.18 26.84
CA ILE A 496 3.74 14.60 25.45
C ILE A 496 2.88 15.87 25.42
N VAL A 497 1.80 15.94 26.19
CA VAL A 497 0.92 17.12 26.24
C VAL A 497 1.66 18.36 26.77
N LYS A 498 2.50 18.21 27.81
CA LYS A 498 3.37 19.29 28.33
C LYS A 498 4.39 19.78 27.29
N ILE A 499 4.94 18.87 26.46
CA ILE A 499 5.85 19.23 25.36
C ILE A 499 5.07 19.96 24.25
N GLN A 500 3.88 19.48 23.87
CA GLN A 500 3.03 20.10 22.85
C GLN A 500 2.58 21.52 23.24
N SER A 501 2.24 21.77 24.49
CA SER A 501 1.75 23.07 24.98
C SER A 501 2.83 24.16 25.12
N CYS A 502 4.11 23.82 24.96
CA CYS A 502 5.22 24.78 25.01
C CYS A 502 5.07 25.90 23.96
N GLN A 503 5.12 27.16 24.40
CA GLN A 503 5.05 28.37 23.56
C GLN A 503 6.39 29.10 23.44
N ARG A 504 7.38 28.79 24.30
CA ARG A 504 8.70 29.44 24.31
C ARG A 504 9.80 28.37 24.36
N ILE A 505 10.91 28.61 23.66
CA ILE A 505 12.04 27.66 23.62
C ILE A 505 12.64 27.38 25.01
N SER A 506 12.59 28.34 25.93
CA SER A 506 13.00 28.14 27.33
C SER A 506 12.15 27.10 28.06
N GLN A 507 10.82 27.10 27.86
CA GLN A 507 9.91 26.10 28.41
C GLN A 507 10.22 24.71 27.84
N LEU A 508 10.41 24.62 26.52
CA LEU A 508 10.73 23.37 25.84
C LEU A 508 12.07 22.79 26.33
N LYS A 509 13.10 23.63 26.50
CA LYS A 509 14.40 23.20 27.05
C LYS A 509 14.30 22.78 28.52
N ALA A 510 13.55 23.50 29.36
CA ALA A 510 13.34 23.12 30.76
C ALA A 510 12.60 21.76 30.89
N ILE A 511 11.57 21.53 30.07
CA ILE A 511 10.84 20.25 30.03
C ILE A 511 11.71 19.12 29.46
N THR A 512 12.53 19.41 28.43
CA THR A 512 13.49 18.43 27.89
C THR A 512 14.55 18.05 28.93
N ALA A 513 15.01 19.00 29.76
CA ALA A 513 15.92 18.73 30.87
C ALA A 513 15.26 17.94 32.00
N HIS A 514 14.01 18.25 32.37
CA HIS A 514 13.24 17.51 33.37
C HIS A 514 13.05 16.02 33.02
N TYR A 515 13.00 15.68 31.73
CA TYR A 515 12.86 14.30 31.25
C TYR A 515 14.14 13.73 30.64
N LEU A 516 15.31 14.36 30.87
CA LEU A 516 16.55 14.08 30.13
C LEU A 516 16.94 12.61 30.14
N ASP A 517 17.05 12.01 31.32
CA ASP A 517 17.52 10.62 31.50
C ASP A 517 16.60 9.63 30.77
N TYR A 518 15.29 9.83 30.86
CA TYR A 518 14.29 9.05 30.14
C TYR A 518 14.40 9.25 28.61
N LEU A 519 14.58 10.48 28.14
CA LEU A 519 14.73 10.78 26.70
C LEU A 519 16.04 10.22 26.12
N GLN A 520 17.09 10.13 26.93
CA GLN A 520 18.36 9.48 26.56
C GLN A 520 18.21 7.96 26.54
N ASN A 521 17.69 7.35 27.61
CA ASN A 521 17.53 5.90 27.73
C ASN A 521 16.57 5.30 26.70
N THR A 522 15.59 6.08 26.21
CA THR A 522 14.69 5.69 25.11
C THR A 522 15.23 6.04 23.71
N GLY A 523 16.37 6.73 23.61
CA GLY A 523 16.91 7.22 22.34
C GLY A 523 16.03 8.24 21.61
N THR A 524 15.11 8.92 22.32
CA THR A 524 14.12 9.82 21.72
C THR A 524 14.56 11.29 21.67
N LEU A 525 15.57 11.67 22.47
CA LEU A 525 16.10 13.03 22.60
C LEU A 525 16.61 13.64 21.27
N PRO A 526 16.01 14.73 20.75
CA PRO A 526 16.54 15.49 19.63
C PRO A 526 17.39 16.70 20.08
N LEU A 527 18.15 17.28 19.16
CA LEU A 527 18.81 18.57 19.33
C LEU A 527 17.77 19.70 19.33
N VAL A 528 17.35 20.18 20.51
CA VAL A 528 16.40 21.28 20.66
C VAL A 528 17.07 22.65 20.43
N GLN A 529 17.00 23.12 19.20
CA GLN A 529 17.50 24.42 18.74
C GLN A 529 16.39 25.44 18.49
N THR A 530 15.17 25.00 18.17
CA THR A 530 14.01 25.83 17.83
C THR A 530 12.76 25.38 18.62
N LEU A 531 11.69 26.18 18.58
CA LEU A 531 10.39 25.77 19.14
C LEU A 531 9.69 24.70 18.27
N SER A 532 10.00 24.63 16.97
CA SER A 532 9.43 23.66 16.02
C SER A 532 9.85 22.23 16.34
N ASP A 533 11.02 22.05 16.96
CA ASP A 533 11.63 20.76 17.27
C ASP A 533 10.78 19.93 18.25
N LYS A 534 9.84 20.57 18.97
CA LYS A 534 8.83 19.86 19.79
C LYS A 534 8.03 18.84 18.97
N SER A 535 7.82 19.10 17.67
CA SER A 535 7.16 18.15 16.76
C SER A 535 7.98 16.87 16.54
N ILE A 536 9.32 17.00 16.48
CA ILE A 536 10.26 15.88 16.32
C ILE A 536 10.34 15.10 17.65
N LEU A 537 10.47 15.80 18.78
CA LEU A 537 10.49 15.21 20.12
C LEU A 537 9.21 14.37 20.38
N VAL A 538 8.03 14.94 20.13
CA VAL A 538 6.75 14.23 20.28
C VAL A 538 6.67 13.03 19.35
N LYS A 539 7.04 13.18 18.07
CA LYS A 539 7.05 12.07 17.10
C LYS A 539 7.97 10.93 17.55
N ASN A 540 9.15 11.24 18.09
CA ASN A 540 10.10 10.24 18.58
C ASN A 540 9.54 9.48 19.79
N ILE A 541 8.96 10.18 20.77
CA ILE A 541 8.34 9.57 21.96
C ILE A 541 7.19 8.64 21.55
N LEU A 542 6.29 9.11 20.69
CA LEU A 542 5.16 8.31 20.17
C LEU A 542 5.66 7.07 19.42
N ALA A 543 6.65 7.22 18.53
CA ALA A 543 7.22 6.10 17.78
C ALA A 543 7.91 5.08 18.69
N TYR A 544 8.60 5.51 19.74
CA TYR A 544 9.21 4.61 20.71
C TYR A 544 8.17 3.80 21.49
N HIS A 545 7.19 4.47 22.11
CA HIS A 545 6.25 3.83 23.03
C HIS A 545 5.24 2.91 22.33
N VAL A 546 4.70 3.32 21.18
CA VAL A 546 3.61 2.59 20.50
C VAL A 546 4.16 1.55 19.52
N ILE A 547 5.39 1.71 19.01
CA ILE A 547 5.93 0.87 17.92
C ILE A 547 7.30 0.26 18.26
N HIS A 548 8.36 1.06 18.45
CA HIS A 548 9.72 0.52 18.50
C HIS A 548 9.92 -0.44 19.68
N ARG A 549 9.42 -0.09 20.88
CA ARG A 549 9.58 -0.96 22.06
C ARG A 549 8.88 -2.32 21.90
N VAL A 550 7.83 -2.40 21.08
CA VAL A 550 7.05 -3.62 20.82
C VAL A 550 7.38 -4.31 19.50
N GLN A 551 8.50 -3.96 18.84
CA GLN A 551 8.85 -4.53 17.54
C GLN A 551 9.00 -6.06 17.56
N GLN A 552 9.61 -6.64 18.61
CA GLN A 552 9.71 -8.10 18.73
C GLN A 552 8.33 -8.77 19.01
N PRO A 553 7.52 -8.32 19.99
CA PRO A 553 6.12 -8.73 20.13
C PRO A 553 5.31 -8.66 18.84
N LEU A 554 5.44 -7.57 18.06
CA LEU A 554 4.73 -7.36 16.80
C LEU A 554 5.09 -8.40 15.75
N GLU A 555 6.38 -8.68 15.53
CA GLU A 555 6.77 -9.69 14.55
C GLU A 555 6.39 -11.11 15.00
N ARG A 556 6.46 -11.46 16.29
CA ARG A 556 5.91 -12.74 16.79
C ARG A 556 4.41 -12.84 16.58
N PHE A 557 3.66 -11.78 16.87
CA PHE A 557 2.21 -11.73 16.64
C PHE A 557 1.84 -11.87 15.16
N LYS A 558 2.61 -11.22 14.26
CA LYS A 558 2.48 -11.39 12.80
C LYS A 558 2.72 -12.84 12.37
N GLU A 559 3.81 -13.47 12.79
CA GLU A 559 4.09 -14.88 12.47
C GLU A 559 2.95 -15.81 12.92
N GLY A 560 2.32 -15.52 14.05
CA GLY A 560 1.10 -16.22 14.49
C GLY A 560 -0.07 -16.00 13.53
N LEU A 561 -0.30 -14.73 13.17
CA LEU A 561 -1.41 -14.28 12.34
C LEU A 561 -1.31 -14.72 10.85
N LYS A 562 -0.14 -15.19 10.38
CA LYS A 562 -0.01 -15.90 9.07
C LYS A 562 -0.76 -17.23 9.02
N THR A 563 -1.17 -17.77 10.18
CA THR A 563 -1.92 -19.02 10.25
C THR A 563 -3.14 -18.98 9.32
N LEU A 564 -3.31 -20.02 8.49
CA LEU A 564 -4.36 -20.14 7.46
C LEU A 564 -4.36 -19.01 6.40
N GLY A 565 -3.26 -18.25 6.26
CA GLY A 565 -3.14 -17.15 5.30
C GLY A 565 -3.83 -15.84 5.72
N VAL A 566 -4.12 -15.67 7.01
CA VAL A 566 -4.91 -14.53 7.52
C VAL A 566 -4.16 -13.20 7.41
N LEU A 567 -2.89 -13.12 7.82
CA LEU A 567 -2.09 -11.90 7.71
C LEU A 567 -1.92 -11.46 6.24
N GLU A 568 -1.69 -12.41 5.36
CA GLU A 568 -1.55 -12.21 3.91
C GLU A 568 -2.83 -11.61 3.31
N ASN A 569 -4.00 -12.07 3.78
CA ASN A 569 -5.29 -11.52 3.35
C ASN A 569 -5.63 -10.17 4.01
N ILE A 570 -5.17 -9.91 5.25
CA ILE A 570 -5.22 -8.58 5.86
C ILE A 570 -4.36 -7.58 5.08
N GLN A 571 -3.18 -8.02 4.59
CA GLN A 571 -2.27 -7.21 3.78
C GLN A 571 -2.81 -6.97 2.35
N LYS A 572 -3.46 -7.98 1.75
CA LYS A 572 -4.06 -7.91 0.41
C LYS A 572 -5.39 -7.15 0.36
N TYR A 573 -6.22 -7.28 1.40
CA TYR A 573 -7.56 -6.68 1.49
C TYR A 573 -7.73 -5.80 2.76
N PRO A 574 -6.86 -4.80 3.00
CA PRO A 574 -6.80 -4.07 4.26
C PRO A 574 -8.04 -3.23 4.55
N THR A 575 -8.82 -2.86 3.55
CA THR A 575 -10.10 -2.16 3.74
C THR A 575 -11.20 -3.09 4.26
N ALA A 576 -11.24 -4.34 3.79
CA ALA A 576 -12.22 -5.35 4.24
C ALA A 576 -11.95 -5.83 5.67
N PHE A 577 -10.67 -5.96 6.08
CA PHE A 577 -10.32 -6.38 7.44
C PHE A 577 -10.36 -5.24 8.48
N TRP A 578 -10.42 -3.96 8.08
CA TRP A 578 -10.52 -2.83 9.01
C TRP A 578 -11.77 -2.92 9.89
N SER A 579 -12.92 -3.23 9.30
CA SER A 579 -14.20 -3.35 10.01
C SER A 579 -14.24 -4.54 10.98
N VAL A 580 -13.47 -5.60 10.73
CA VAL A 580 -13.44 -6.81 11.57
C VAL A 580 -12.40 -6.74 12.68
N LEU A 581 -11.27 -6.06 12.44
CA LEU A 581 -10.19 -5.98 13.43
C LEU A 581 -10.27 -4.72 14.31
N CYS A 582 -10.73 -3.58 13.77
CA CYS A 582 -10.60 -2.27 14.46
C CYS A 582 -11.94 -1.64 14.86
N MET A 583 -13.03 -1.94 14.16
CA MET A 583 -14.34 -1.37 14.50
C MET A 583 -15.11 -2.33 15.39
N LYS A 584 -15.53 -1.87 16.57
CA LYS A 584 -16.63 -2.49 17.29
C LYS A 584 -17.91 -2.34 16.45
N PRO A 585 -18.78 -3.36 16.37
CA PRO A 585 -20.11 -3.13 15.83
C PRO A 585 -20.80 -2.09 16.70
N GLU A 586 -21.34 -1.04 16.08
CA GLU A 586 -22.14 -0.04 16.81
C GLU A 586 -23.32 -0.76 17.49
N LYS A 587 -23.60 -0.42 18.75
CA LYS A 587 -24.86 -0.85 19.36
C LYS A 587 -26.01 -0.27 18.55
N LEU A 588 -26.89 -1.13 18.06
CA LEU A 588 -28.11 -0.72 17.38
C LEU A 588 -29.05 -0.09 18.41
N THR A 589 -28.99 1.23 18.54
CA THR A 589 -29.86 1.97 19.46
C THR A 589 -31.29 2.07 18.90
N ALA A 590 -32.28 2.19 19.77
CA ALA A 590 -33.67 2.44 19.42
C ALA A 590 -33.79 3.64 18.47
N LYS A 591 -32.99 4.69 18.72
CA LYS A 591 -32.90 5.87 17.88
C LYS A 591 -32.30 5.58 16.50
N ALA A 592 -31.14 4.91 16.45
CA ALA A 592 -30.49 4.60 15.17
C ALA A 592 -31.35 3.68 14.29
N LEU A 593 -32.11 2.76 14.90
CA LEU A 593 -33.09 1.94 14.19
C LEU A 593 -34.32 2.77 13.77
N SER A 594 -34.82 3.66 14.62
CA SER A 594 -35.92 4.59 14.31
C SER A 594 -35.60 5.48 13.11
N ASP A 595 -34.40 6.07 13.06
CA ASP A 595 -33.96 7.00 12.01
C ASP A 595 -33.87 6.35 10.61
N VAL A 596 -34.00 5.02 10.50
CA VAL A 596 -34.09 4.28 9.22
C VAL A 596 -35.51 4.31 8.62
N PHE A 597 -36.55 4.51 9.42
CA PHE A 597 -37.95 4.44 8.97
C PHE A 597 -38.54 5.83 8.64
N THR A 598 -39.24 5.92 7.51
CA THR A 598 -39.99 7.12 7.12
C THR A 598 -41.45 7.00 7.52
N ILE A 599 -41.91 7.82 8.46
CA ILE A 599 -43.29 7.81 8.95
C ILE A 599 -44.24 8.46 7.93
N THR A 600 -45.21 7.69 7.42
CA THR A 600 -46.23 8.16 6.47
C THR A 600 -47.61 8.24 7.11
N TYR A 601 -48.20 9.45 7.18
CA TYR A 601 -49.53 9.66 7.75
C TYR A 601 -50.64 9.28 6.75
N HIS A 602 -51.61 8.47 7.18
CA HIS A 602 -52.72 8.04 6.35
C HIS A 602 -53.99 8.86 6.63
N ARG A 603 -54.65 9.37 5.58
CA ARG A 603 -55.75 10.36 5.69
C ARG A 603 -57.00 9.85 6.40
N SER A 604 -57.21 8.53 6.48
CA SER A 604 -58.42 7.92 7.05
C SER A 604 -58.43 7.82 8.59
N PHE A 605 -57.32 8.10 9.27
CA PHE A 605 -57.21 7.95 10.74
C PHE A 605 -57.04 9.30 11.45
N ARG A 606 -57.62 9.44 12.65
CA ARG A 606 -57.45 10.68 13.43
C ARG A 606 -55.98 10.84 13.84
N GLN A 607 -55.45 12.05 13.73
CA GLN A 607 -54.01 12.29 13.95
C GLN A 607 -53.54 11.91 15.36
N ALA A 608 -54.40 12.02 16.38
CA ALA A 608 -54.12 11.52 17.74
C ALA A 608 -53.88 9.99 17.81
N GLN A 609 -54.59 9.20 17.00
CA GLN A 609 -54.39 7.74 16.95
C GLN A 609 -53.07 7.40 16.24
N GLN A 610 -52.74 8.13 15.16
CA GLN A 610 -51.47 7.96 14.45
C GLN A 610 -50.28 8.35 15.34
N ASN A 611 -50.38 9.46 16.08
CA ASN A 611 -49.35 9.89 17.02
C ASN A 611 -49.16 8.92 18.20
N ASN A 612 -50.23 8.27 18.69
CA ASN A 612 -50.09 7.22 19.71
C ASN A 612 -49.43 5.95 19.14
N ALA A 613 -49.73 5.55 17.90
CA ALA A 613 -49.07 4.42 17.26
C ALA A 613 -47.55 4.64 17.12
N ILE A 614 -47.14 5.87 16.75
CA ILE A 614 -45.71 6.26 16.71
C ILE A 614 -45.08 6.11 18.10
N ARG A 615 -45.70 6.68 19.16
CA ARG A 615 -45.20 6.57 20.54
C ARG A 615 -45.09 5.14 21.05
N HIS A 616 -46.02 4.26 20.71
CA HIS A 616 -45.95 2.84 21.09
C HIS A 616 -44.81 2.12 20.37
N TRP A 617 -44.50 2.50 19.13
CA TRP A 617 -43.34 1.98 18.40
C TRP A 617 -42.01 2.54 18.94
N GLU A 618 -41.93 3.84 19.22
CA GLU A 618 -40.77 4.47 19.88
C GLU A 618 -40.48 3.82 21.24
N ALA A 619 -41.52 3.57 22.05
CA ALA A 619 -41.41 2.85 23.32
C ALA A 619 -40.93 1.41 23.14
N TYR A 620 -41.53 0.65 22.22
CA TYR A 620 -41.12 -0.73 21.91
C TYR A 620 -39.66 -0.84 21.44
N LEU A 621 -39.17 0.14 20.67
CA LEU A 621 -37.76 0.22 20.30
C LEU A 621 -36.87 0.46 21.53
N GLY A 622 -37.29 1.33 22.47
CA GLY A 622 -36.61 1.54 23.73
C GLY A 622 -36.59 0.30 24.64
N ASP A 623 -37.71 -0.41 24.75
CA ASP A 623 -37.86 -1.65 25.52
C ASP A 623 -37.05 -2.83 24.93
N THR A 624 -36.54 -2.70 23.70
CA THR A 624 -35.73 -3.71 23.01
C THR A 624 -34.26 -3.32 22.81
N GLU A 625 -33.82 -2.15 23.32
CA GLU A 625 -32.42 -1.72 23.31
C GLU A 625 -31.65 -2.32 24.52
N GLY A 626 -30.55 -3.06 24.23
CA GLY A 626 -29.81 -3.87 25.22
C GLY A 626 -28.30 -3.76 25.17
#